data_AF-A0A4Q9NL50-F1
#
_entry.id   AF-A0A4Q9NL50-F1
#
_cell.length_a   1.000
_cell.length_b   1.000
_cell.length_c   1.000
_cell.angle_alpha   90.00
_cell.angle_beta   90.00
_cell.angle_gamma   90.00
#
_symmetry.space_group_name_H-M   'P 1'
#
loop_
_entity.id
_entity.type
_entity.pdbx_description
1 polymer ?
#
loop_
_entity_poly.entity_id
_entity_poly.type
_entity_poly.pdbx_seq_one_letter_code
_entity_poly.pdbx_strand_id
1 'polypeptide(L)'
;MPKEDRHKMIKFCHPEANDGNMQQFIERYDKNNEQQRLMRESGVRAIGMKPLPGDSSLFTVRIPNSCYLIRMWDGGMDRFAQYCLDLYDSHRQVPVNLPKGYSLWPAAANIPGAFTVAGPLASWETDMGFAPGSFPEGEEKWSVPEGVYITVKRADRPGEDFTFAVPRRQHADLGAIAQPVRGYAP
;
A
#
# COMPACT_ATOMS: atom_id res chain seq x y z
N MET A 1 -11.16 -15.97 9.27
CA MET A 1 -10.58 -17.04 8.45
C MET A 1 -10.49 -18.33 9.27
N PRO A 2 -10.85 -19.50 8.71
CA PRO A 2 -10.71 -20.80 9.37
C PRO A 2 -9.28 -21.11 9.83
N LYS A 3 -9.11 -21.99 10.83
CA LYS A 3 -7.80 -22.30 11.44
C LYS A 3 -6.85 -23.01 10.47
N GLU A 4 -7.37 -23.90 9.62
CA GLU A 4 -6.56 -24.63 8.63
C GLU A 4 -6.05 -23.71 7.52
N ASP A 5 -6.86 -22.74 7.08
CA ASP A 5 -6.47 -21.75 6.09
C ASP A 5 -5.37 -20.82 6.64
N ARG A 6 -5.44 -20.47 7.93
CA ARG A 6 -4.36 -19.75 8.63
C ARG A 6 -3.07 -20.56 8.70
N HIS A 7 -3.16 -21.84 9.03
CA HIS A 7 -2.00 -22.72 9.14
C HIS A 7 -1.25 -22.84 7.80
N LYS A 8 -2.00 -22.99 6.70
CA LYS A 8 -1.45 -23.03 5.34
C LYS A 8 -0.88 -21.68 4.92
N MET A 9 -1.61 -20.59 5.17
CA MET A 9 -1.13 -19.23 4.91
C MET A 9 0.21 -18.98 5.60
N ILE A 10 0.33 -19.31 6.89
CA ILE A 10 1.55 -19.05 7.65
C ILE A 10 2.72 -19.91 7.19
N LYS A 11 2.54 -21.21 6.95
CA LYS A 11 3.61 -22.10 6.43
C LYS A 11 4.14 -21.64 5.08
N PHE A 12 3.27 -21.02 4.28
CA PHE A 12 3.61 -20.50 2.98
C PHE A 12 4.26 -19.10 3.05
N CYS A 13 3.94 -18.33 4.09
CA CYS A 13 4.49 -16.99 4.29
C CYS A 13 5.81 -16.93 5.04
N HIS A 14 5.98 -17.89 5.92
CA HIS A 14 7.15 -18.10 6.72
C HIS A 14 7.61 -19.50 6.38
N PRO A 15 8.45 -19.69 5.34
CA PRO A 15 9.01 -21.00 5.01
C PRO A 15 9.76 -21.63 6.20
N GLU A 16 10.22 -20.79 7.14
CA GLU A 16 10.79 -21.17 8.44
C GLU A 16 9.74 -21.67 9.46
N ALA A 17 8.45 -21.46 9.19
CA ALA A 17 7.38 -21.95 10.03
C ALA A 17 7.23 -23.47 9.88
N ASN A 18 7.46 -24.16 10.98
CA ASN A 18 7.31 -25.59 11.14
C ASN A 18 6.31 -25.87 12.27
N ASP A 19 5.95 -27.13 12.47
CA ASP A 19 4.93 -27.49 13.46
C ASP A 19 5.28 -27.06 14.89
N GLY A 20 6.56 -26.88 15.20
CA GLY A 20 7.05 -26.44 16.51
C GLY A 20 6.92 -24.92 16.78
N ASN A 21 6.84 -24.08 15.75
CA ASN A 21 6.72 -22.61 15.90
C ASN A 21 5.46 -22.01 15.24
N MET A 22 4.71 -22.81 14.48
CA MET A 22 3.50 -22.39 13.76
C MET A 22 2.46 -21.71 14.67
N GLN A 23 2.28 -22.23 15.88
CA GLN A 23 1.33 -21.67 16.84
C GLN A 23 1.71 -20.23 17.23
N GLN A 24 3.00 -19.91 17.34
CA GLN A 24 3.48 -18.56 17.65
C GLN A 24 3.22 -17.58 16.50
N PHE A 25 3.38 -18.03 15.25
CA PHE A 25 3.05 -17.21 14.09
C PHE A 25 1.53 -16.95 14.00
N ILE A 26 0.69 -17.97 14.25
CA ILE A 26 -0.77 -17.81 14.28
C ILE A 26 -1.17 -16.82 15.37
N GLU A 27 -0.64 -16.98 16.58
CA GLU A 27 -0.92 -16.09 17.70
C GLU A 27 -0.44 -14.66 17.43
N ARG A 28 0.72 -14.48 16.79
CA ARG A 28 1.20 -13.16 16.39
C ARG A 28 0.27 -12.51 15.37
N TYR A 29 -0.18 -13.26 14.35
CA TYR A 29 -1.12 -12.78 13.35
C TYR A 29 -2.48 -12.40 13.97
N ASP A 30 -3.04 -13.28 14.79
CA ASP A 30 -4.31 -13.06 15.46
C ASP A 30 -4.24 -11.88 16.44
N LYS A 31 -3.16 -11.81 17.25
CA LYS A 31 -2.92 -10.70 18.18
C LYS A 31 -2.78 -9.37 17.45
N ASN A 32 -2.07 -9.33 16.33
CA ASN A 32 -1.98 -8.12 15.53
C ASN A 32 -3.37 -7.69 15.07
N ASN A 33 -4.16 -8.58 14.46
CA ASN A 33 -5.51 -8.25 14.01
C ASN A 33 -6.44 -7.80 15.15
N GLU A 34 -6.36 -8.45 16.31
CA GLU A 34 -7.14 -8.08 17.49
C GLU A 34 -6.74 -6.70 18.02
N GLN A 35 -5.44 -6.41 18.12
CA GLN A 35 -4.94 -5.09 18.50
C GLN A 35 -5.41 -4.01 17.51
N GLN A 36 -5.38 -4.29 16.20
CA GLN A 36 -5.90 -3.35 15.20
C GLN A 36 -7.40 -3.10 15.38
N ARG A 37 -8.17 -4.15 15.68
CA ARG A 37 -9.60 -4.05 15.92
C ARG A 37 -9.90 -3.23 17.19
N LEU A 38 -9.21 -3.50 18.30
CA LEU A 38 -9.36 -2.74 19.54
C LEU A 38 -8.99 -1.26 19.36
N MET A 39 -7.91 -0.97 18.62
CA MET A 39 -7.52 0.41 18.30
C MET A 39 -8.62 1.12 17.49
N ARG A 40 -9.19 0.47 16.47
CA ARG A 40 -10.32 1.02 15.70
C ARG A 40 -11.56 1.26 16.57
N GLU A 41 -11.85 0.39 17.53
CA GLU A 41 -12.99 0.50 18.45
C GLU A 41 -12.77 1.56 19.56
N SER A 42 -11.52 1.86 19.91
CA SER A 42 -11.16 2.81 20.99
C SER A 42 -11.44 4.29 20.68
N GLY A 43 -11.72 4.64 19.42
CA GLY A 43 -11.92 6.02 18.98
C GLY A 43 -10.62 6.83 18.80
N VAL A 44 -9.44 6.26 19.10
CA VAL A 44 -8.15 6.86 18.77
C VAL A 44 -7.91 6.72 17.26
N ARG A 45 -7.74 7.86 16.57
CA ARG A 45 -7.46 7.86 15.13
C ARG A 45 -6.02 7.42 14.87
N ALA A 46 -5.84 6.13 14.63
CA ALA A 46 -4.58 5.57 14.15
C ALA A 46 -4.43 5.78 12.64
N ILE A 47 -3.30 6.35 12.22
CA ILE A 47 -2.98 6.62 10.80
C ILE A 47 -2.16 5.45 10.24
N GLY A 48 -2.44 5.05 9.00
CA GLY A 48 -1.68 4.03 8.27
C GLY A 48 -1.97 2.58 8.62
N MET A 49 -3.00 2.33 9.45
CA MET A 49 -3.43 0.98 9.80
C MET A 49 -3.80 0.19 8.55
N LYS A 50 -3.16 -0.96 8.35
CA LYS A 50 -3.41 -1.81 7.18
C LYS A 50 -4.87 -2.27 7.14
N PRO A 51 -5.42 -2.50 5.93
CA PRO A 51 -6.81 -2.92 5.78
C PRO A 51 -6.98 -4.36 6.28
N LEU A 52 -8.09 -4.59 7.00
CA LEU A 52 -8.51 -5.93 7.40
C LEU A 52 -9.24 -6.62 6.23
N PRO A 53 -9.31 -7.97 6.21
CA PRO A 53 -10.12 -8.68 5.23
C PRO A 53 -11.57 -8.18 5.23
N GLY A 54 -12.08 -7.75 4.07
CA GLY A 54 -13.44 -7.22 3.90
C GLY A 54 -13.58 -5.70 4.07
N ASP A 55 -12.48 -4.96 4.29
CA ASP A 55 -12.51 -3.50 4.36
C ASP A 55 -12.95 -2.89 3.01
N SER A 56 -14.06 -2.13 3.02
CA SER A 56 -14.67 -1.56 1.81
C SER A 56 -13.88 -0.38 1.22
N SER A 57 -12.90 0.15 1.96
CA SER A 57 -12.05 1.26 1.51
C SER A 57 -10.83 0.83 0.68
N LEU A 58 -10.70 -0.48 0.43
CA LEU A 58 -9.55 -1.08 -0.24
C LEU A 58 -9.67 -1.02 -1.76
N PHE A 59 -8.68 -0.39 -2.39
CA PHE A 59 -8.43 -0.45 -3.82
C PHE A 59 -7.26 -1.40 -4.09
N THR A 60 -7.30 -2.13 -5.21
CA THR A 60 -6.23 -3.05 -5.59
C THR A 60 -5.91 -2.95 -7.07
N VAL A 61 -4.64 -3.09 -7.43
CA VAL A 61 -4.18 -3.25 -8.81
C VAL A 61 -3.15 -4.38 -8.90
N ARG A 62 -3.30 -5.30 -9.86
CA ARG A 62 -2.36 -6.41 -10.04
C ARG A 62 -1.12 -5.92 -10.77
N ILE A 63 0.06 -6.30 -10.29
CA ILE A 63 1.31 -6.10 -11.03
C ILE A 63 1.40 -7.19 -12.10
N PRO A 64 1.47 -6.84 -13.40
CA PRO A 64 1.51 -7.83 -14.48
C PRO A 64 2.65 -8.83 -14.31
N ASN A 65 2.38 -10.08 -14.69
CA ASN A 65 3.38 -11.15 -14.69
C ASN A 65 4.09 -11.32 -13.33
N SER A 66 3.33 -11.20 -12.24
CA SER A 66 3.77 -11.47 -10.87
C SER A 66 2.60 -11.97 -10.02
N CYS A 67 2.87 -12.55 -8.85
CA CYS A 67 1.85 -12.89 -7.85
C CYS A 67 1.44 -11.68 -7.00
N TYR A 68 2.06 -10.52 -7.18
CA TYR A 68 1.85 -9.35 -6.34
C TYR A 68 0.72 -8.46 -6.87
N LEU A 69 -0.03 -7.91 -5.94
CA LEU A 69 -0.91 -6.78 -6.17
C LEU A 69 -0.51 -5.63 -5.25
N ILE A 70 -0.78 -4.42 -5.71
CA ILE A 70 -0.66 -3.21 -4.91
C ILE A 70 -2.02 -2.96 -4.28
N ARG A 71 -2.01 -2.65 -2.98
CA ARG A 71 -3.20 -2.22 -2.24
C ARG A 71 -3.08 -0.74 -1.95
N MET A 72 -4.20 -0.04 -2.05
CA MET A 72 -4.32 1.35 -1.62
C MET A 72 -5.56 1.47 -0.74
N TRP A 73 -5.45 2.18 0.38
CA TRP A 73 -6.57 2.37 1.31
C TRP A 73 -6.45 3.71 2.00
N ASP A 74 -7.55 4.16 2.59
CA ASP A 74 -7.60 5.49 3.19
C ASP A 74 -6.56 5.64 4.31
N GLY A 75 -6.57 4.71 5.26
CA GLY A 75 -5.61 4.70 6.37
C GLY A 75 -5.68 5.95 7.25
N GLY A 76 -6.78 6.72 7.19
CA GLY A 76 -6.88 8.01 7.87
C GLY A 76 -6.11 9.13 7.17
N MET A 77 -5.79 8.96 5.89
CA MET A 77 -5.04 9.92 5.06
C MET A 77 -5.95 10.81 4.20
N ASP A 78 -7.28 10.65 4.29
CA ASP A 78 -8.29 11.45 3.62
C ASP A 78 -8.03 12.97 3.70
N ARG A 79 -7.77 13.50 4.89
CA ARG A 79 -7.52 14.94 5.10
C ARG A 79 -6.24 15.46 4.46
N PHE A 80 -5.34 14.57 4.05
CA PHE A 80 -4.09 14.90 3.38
C PHE A 80 -4.17 14.70 1.86
N ALA A 81 -5.36 14.37 1.33
CA ALA A 81 -5.56 14.01 -0.07
C ALA A 81 -4.60 12.88 -0.50
N GLN A 82 -4.39 11.90 0.39
CA GLN A 82 -3.46 10.80 0.20
C GLN A 82 -4.14 9.45 0.46
N TYR A 83 -3.47 8.40 -0.01
CA TYR A 83 -3.76 7.01 0.30
C TYR A 83 -2.51 6.36 0.88
N CYS A 84 -2.70 5.45 1.82
CA CYS A 84 -1.68 4.48 2.15
C CYS A 84 -1.57 3.45 1.03
N LEU A 85 -0.36 2.95 0.79
CA LEU A 85 -0.05 1.98 -0.24
C LEU A 85 0.85 0.88 0.33
N ASP A 86 0.59 -0.38 -0.03
CA ASP A 86 1.52 -1.49 0.20
C ASP A 86 1.45 -2.55 -0.90
N LEU A 87 2.29 -3.59 -0.77
CA LEU A 87 2.27 -4.76 -1.63
C LEU A 87 1.66 -5.95 -0.88
N TYR A 88 0.99 -6.80 -1.65
CA TYR A 88 0.31 -7.98 -1.16
C TYR A 88 0.55 -9.13 -2.13
N ASP A 89 0.98 -10.27 -1.59
CA ASP A 89 1.11 -11.48 -2.38
C ASP A 89 -0.26 -12.16 -2.47
N SER A 90 -0.82 -12.19 -3.67
CA SER A 90 -2.15 -12.75 -3.92
C SER A 90 -2.20 -14.28 -3.83
N HIS A 91 -1.08 -14.97 -4.00
CA HIS A 91 -1.00 -16.41 -3.76
C HIS A 91 -0.95 -16.67 -2.26
N ARG A 92 -0.12 -15.91 -1.53
CA ARG A 92 0.09 -16.10 -0.10
C ARG A 92 -1.01 -15.51 0.77
N GLN A 93 -1.80 -14.61 0.20
CA GLN A 93 -2.83 -13.86 0.89
C GLN A 93 -2.30 -13.05 2.10
N VAL A 94 -1.08 -12.52 1.99
CA VAL A 94 -0.48 -11.66 3.03
C VAL A 94 0.12 -10.39 2.46
N PRO A 95 0.15 -9.29 3.25
CA PRO A 95 1.02 -8.17 2.92
C PRO A 95 2.48 -8.61 2.91
N VAL A 96 3.25 -8.02 2.03
CA VAL A 96 4.70 -8.24 1.90
C VAL A 96 5.41 -6.90 1.85
N ASN A 97 6.68 -6.89 2.24
CA ASN A 97 7.53 -5.73 2.00
C ASN A 97 7.87 -5.64 0.50
N LEU A 98 8.45 -4.53 0.06
CA LEU A 98 8.86 -4.36 -1.33
C LEU A 98 9.82 -5.48 -1.73
N PRO A 99 9.47 -6.35 -2.70
CA PRO A 99 10.32 -7.46 -3.07
C PRO A 99 11.65 -6.97 -3.62
N LYS A 100 12.73 -7.72 -3.36
CA LYS A 100 14.06 -7.39 -3.87
C LYS A 100 14.02 -7.18 -5.39
N GLY A 101 14.59 -6.06 -5.85
CA GLY A 101 14.61 -5.69 -7.27
C GLY A 101 13.38 -4.94 -7.75
N TYR A 102 12.38 -4.72 -6.90
CA TYR A 102 11.24 -3.85 -7.18
C TYR A 102 11.55 -2.44 -6.67
N SER A 103 10.99 -1.44 -7.34
CA SER A 103 11.00 -0.05 -6.88
C SER A 103 9.76 0.69 -7.34
N LEU A 104 9.28 1.61 -6.51
CA LEU A 104 8.14 2.48 -6.80
C LEU A 104 8.63 3.87 -7.14
N TRP A 105 8.10 4.46 -8.20
CA TRP A 105 8.53 5.76 -8.71
C TRP A 105 7.32 6.64 -9.01
N PRO A 106 7.42 7.97 -8.86
CA PRO A 106 6.49 8.87 -9.52
C PRO A 106 6.53 8.64 -11.03
N ALA A 107 5.37 8.45 -11.67
CA ALA A 107 5.34 8.25 -13.11
C ALA A 107 5.62 9.56 -13.87
N ALA A 108 6.24 9.46 -15.04
CA ALA A 108 6.47 10.60 -15.93
C ALA A 108 5.17 11.21 -16.49
N ALA A 109 4.05 10.48 -16.42
CA ALA A 109 2.73 10.95 -16.82
C ALA A 109 2.09 11.94 -15.83
N ASN A 110 2.68 12.15 -14.65
CA ASN A 110 2.23 13.17 -13.72
C ASN A 110 2.46 14.58 -14.28
N ILE A 111 1.68 15.54 -13.80
CA ILE A 111 1.84 16.95 -14.19
C ILE A 111 3.27 17.40 -13.81
N PRO A 112 4.06 17.94 -14.75
CA PRO A 112 5.40 18.43 -14.43
C PRO A 112 5.39 19.43 -13.26
N GLY A 113 6.27 19.23 -12.28
CA GLY A 113 6.33 20.02 -11.05
C GLY A 113 5.36 19.59 -9.95
N ALA A 114 4.42 18.69 -10.24
CA ALA A 114 3.55 18.08 -9.24
C ALA A 114 4.01 16.63 -8.97
N PHE A 115 4.38 16.34 -7.72
CA PHE A 115 4.82 15.02 -7.28
C PHE A 115 6.04 14.46 -8.07
N THR A 116 6.96 15.34 -8.48
CA THR A 116 8.21 14.97 -9.15
C THR A 116 9.31 14.74 -8.12
N VAL A 117 9.23 13.64 -7.38
CA VAL A 117 10.31 13.23 -6.46
C VAL A 117 11.49 12.74 -7.28
N ALA A 118 12.70 13.21 -6.97
CA ALA A 118 13.93 12.80 -7.64
C ALA A 118 14.41 11.44 -7.10
N GLY A 119 13.75 10.35 -7.51
CA GLY A 119 14.12 9.01 -7.08
C GLY A 119 12.93 8.07 -6.85
N PRO A 120 13.19 6.83 -6.39
CA PRO A 120 12.15 5.95 -5.92
C PRO A 120 11.51 6.51 -4.65
N LEU A 121 10.26 6.13 -4.40
CA LEU A 121 9.56 6.50 -3.17
C LEU A 121 10.21 5.80 -1.96
N ALA A 122 10.47 6.58 -0.91
CA ALA A 122 10.86 6.04 0.39
C ALA A 122 9.61 5.54 1.15
N SER A 123 9.72 4.37 1.78
CA SER A 123 8.68 3.86 2.67
C SER A 123 8.65 4.66 3.96
N TRP A 124 7.52 4.65 4.66
CA TRP A 124 7.40 5.30 5.97
C TRP A 124 8.44 4.78 6.95
N GLU A 125 8.71 3.47 6.91
CA GLU A 125 9.72 2.85 7.76
C GLU A 125 11.10 3.44 7.47
N THR A 126 11.46 3.59 6.20
CA THR A 126 12.74 4.20 5.80
C THR A 126 12.80 5.68 6.22
N ASP A 127 11.74 6.45 5.99
CA ASP A 127 11.68 7.88 6.35
C ASP A 127 11.66 8.11 7.87
N MET A 128 11.18 7.14 8.65
CA MET A 128 11.26 7.12 10.12
C MET A 128 12.63 6.66 10.64
N GLY A 129 13.58 6.35 9.75
CA GLY A 129 14.95 5.99 10.10
C GLY A 129 15.18 4.50 10.35
N PHE A 130 14.22 3.63 10.03
CA PHE A 130 14.45 2.20 10.06
C PHE A 130 15.29 1.77 8.86
N ALA A 131 16.33 0.98 9.12
CA ALA A 131 17.14 0.41 8.04
C ALA A 131 16.29 -0.56 7.20
N PRO A 132 16.47 -0.62 5.86
CA PRO A 132 15.79 -1.61 5.02
C PRO A 132 15.99 -3.03 5.56
N GLY A 133 14.88 -3.76 5.75
CA GLY A 133 14.89 -5.13 6.30
C GLY A 133 14.99 -5.21 7.83
N SER A 134 15.07 -4.09 8.55
CA SER A 134 15.03 -4.06 10.02
C SER A 134 13.62 -4.04 10.61
N PHE A 135 12.61 -3.81 9.77
CA PHE A 135 11.20 -3.88 10.14
C PHE A 135 10.59 -5.22 9.69
N PRO A 136 9.55 -5.71 10.38
CA PRO A 136 8.95 -7.00 10.06
C PRO A 136 8.43 -7.10 8.62
N GLU A 137 8.40 -8.33 8.09
CA GLU A 137 7.80 -8.62 6.78
C GLU A 137 6.32 -8.24 6.76
N GLY A 138 5.90 -7.57 5.68
CA GLY A 138 4.52 -7.16 5.49
C GLY A 138 4.11 -5.90 6.25
N GLU A 139 5.04 -5.17 6.87
CA GLU A 139 4.75 -3.88 7.54
C GLU A 139 4.98 -2.66 6.64
N GLU A 140 5.81 -2.80 5.61
CA GLU A 140 6.22 -1.68 4.76
C GLU A 140 5.02 -1.02 4.08
N LYS A 141 5.04 0.32 4.03
CA LYS A 141 4.01 1.12 3.38
C LYS A 141 4.51 2.49 2.94
N TRP A 142 3.76 3.09 2.02
CA TRP A 142 3.98 4.43 1.47
C TRP A 142 2.71 5.28 1.62
N SER A 143 2.88 6.59 1.53
CA SER A 143 1.77 7.54 1.30
C SER A 143 1.90 8.12 -0.10
N VAL A 144 0.82 8.05 -0.88
CA VAL A 144 0.77 8.59 -2.25
C VAL A 144 -0.40 9.56 -2.40
N PRO A 145 -0.22 10.72 -3.06
CA PRO A 145 -1.31 11.65 -3.30
C PRO A 145 -2.40 11.07 -4.21
N GLU A 146 -3.64 11.50 -4.01
CA GLU A 146 -4.77 11.06 -4.83
C GLU A 146 -4.66 11.55 -6.28
N GLY A 147 -5.06 10.70 -7.23
CA GLY A 147 -5.09 11.04 -8.65
C GLY A 147 -3.74 11.22 -9.35
N VAL A 148 -2.62 10.86 -8.70
CA VAL A 148 -1.30 10.74 -9.34
C VAL A 148 -1.13 9.34 -9.94
N TYR A 149 -0.06 9.19 -10.70
CA TYR A 149 0.37 7.92 -11.30
C TYR A 149 1.68 7.46 -10.67
N ILE A 150 1.78 6.17 -10.40
CA ILE A 150 2.96 5.52 -9.82
C ILE A 150 3.43 4.43 -10.76
N THR A 151 4.74 4.31 -10.93
CA THR A 151 5.39 3.29 -11.77
C THR A 151 6.11 2.28 -10.88
N VAL A 152 5.82 1.01 -11.09
CA VAL A 152 6.61 -0.12 -10.60
C VAL A 152 7.70 -0.43 -11.61
N LYS A 153 8.95 -0.45 -11.15
CA LYS A 153 10.09 -0.92 -11.95
C LYS A 153 10.65 -2.20 -11.36
N ARG A 154 11.08 -3.09 -12.24
CA ARG A 154 11.54 -4.44 -11.92
C ARG A 154 12.91 -4.70 -12.52
N ALA A 155 13.90 -4.97 -11.66
CA ALA A 155 15.27 -5.26 -12.08
C ALA A 155 15.36 -6.56 -12.90
N ASP A 156 14.48 -7.54 -12.65
CA ASP A 156 14.39 -8.79 -13.41
C ASP A 156 13.71 -8.62 -14.77
N ARG A 157 13.07 -7.48 -15.03
CA ARG A 157 12.33 -7.18 -16.26
C ARG A 157 12.54 -5.73 -16.72
N PRO A 158 13.76 -5.37 -17.13
CA PRO A 158 14.06 -4.01 -17.56
C PRO A 158 13.21 -3.64 -18.80
N GLY A 159 12.57 -2.46 -18.75
CA GLY A 159 11.71 -1.96 -19.84
C GLY A 159 10.25 -2.38 -19.76
N GLU A 160 9.88 -3.31 -18.88
CA GLU A 160 8.47 -3.67 -18.58
C GLU A 160 7.93 -2.84 -17.40
N ASP A 161 8.13 -1.52 -17.45
CA ASP A 161 7.64 -0.60 -16.42
C ASP A 161 6.10 -0.63 -16.36
N PHE A 162 5.54 -0.77 -15.16
CA PHE A 162 4.10 -0.84 -14.96
C PHE A 162 3.58 0.39 -14.23
N THR A 163 2.78 1.21 -14.91
CA THR A 163 2.17 2.42 -14.32
C THR A 163 0.71 2.21 -13.97
N PHE A 164 0.29 2.65 -12.79
CA PHE A 164 -1.09 2.63 -12.34
C PHE A 164 -1.51 3.98 -11.76
N ALA A 165 -2.81 4.24 -11.76
CA ALA A 165 -3.40 5.44 -11.18
C ALA A 165 -3.75 5.23 -9.70
N VAL A 166 -3.43 6.21 -8.86
CA VAL A 166 -3.94 6.29 -7.49
C VAL A 166 -5.38 6.79 -7.57
N PRO A 167 -6.33 6.16 -6.85
CA PRO A 167 -7.72 6.61 -6.82
C PRO A 167 -7.84 8.09 -6.50
N ARG A 168 -8.86 8.73 -7.07
CA ARG A 168 -9.23 10.11 -6.76
C ARG A 168 -10.58 10.09 -6.07
N ARG A 169 -10.66 10.63 -4.84
CA ARG A 169 -11.94 10.81 -4.17
C ARG A 169 -12.75 11.85 -4.95
N GLN A 170 -14.04 11.59 -5.13
CA GLN A 170 -14.94 12.64 -5.57
C GLN A 170 -15.22 13.52 -4.35
N HIS A 171 -14.63 14.71 -4.33
CA HIS A 171 -15.03 15.74 -3.37
C HIS A 171 -16.37 16.30 -3.87
N ALA A 172 -17.45 16.03 -3.13
CA ALA A 172 -18.76 16.56 -3.46
C ALA A 172 -18.74 18.10 -3.44
N ASP A 173 -19.33 18.70 -4.47
CA ASP A 173 -19.71 20.12 -4.53
C ASP A 173 -18.63 21.18 -4.27
N LEU A 174 -17.62 21.24 -5.14
CA LEU A 174 -16.79 22.46 -5.27
C LEU A 174 -17.52 23.60 -6.02
N GLY A 175 -18.82 23.47 -6.32
CA GLY A 175 -19.52 24.39 -7.22
C GLY A 175 -18.96 24.35 -8.64
N ALA A 176 -19.36 25.30 -9.49
CA ALA A 176 -18.79 25.42 -10.82
C ALA A 176 -17.33 25.89 -10.73
N ILE A 177 -16.38 24.97 -10.93
CA ILE A 177 -14.95 25.31 -11.05
C ILE A 177 -14.75 26.00 -12.40
N ALA A 178 -14.55 27.32 -12.39
CA ALA A 178 -14.19 28.07 -13.58
C ALA A 178 -12.74 27.75 -13.98
N GLN A 179 -12.52 27.33 -15.22
CA GLN A 179 -11.18 27.25 -15.78
C GLN A 179 -10.74 28.63 -16.26
N PRO A 180 -9.47 29.04 -16.03
CA PRO A 180 -8.97 30.28 -16.58
C PRO A 180 -9.00 30.23 -18.11
N VAL A 181 -9.56 31.26 -18.74
CA VAL A 181 -9.48 31.44 -20.18
C VAL A 181 -8.19 32.15 -20.53
N ARG A 182 -7.59 31.77 -21.66
CA ARG A 182 -6.39 32.45 -22.15
C ARG A 182 -6.80 33.78 -22.78
N GLY A 183 -6.32 34.89 -22.23
CA GLY A 183 -6.63 36.25 -22.71
C GLY A 183 -7.77 36.89 -21.94
N TYR A 184 -8.25 38.04 -22.42
CA TYR A 184 -9.44 38.67 -21.85
C TYR A 184 -10.69 37.91 -22.31
N ALA A 185 -11.59 37.60 -21.37
CA ALA A 185 -12.92 37.12 -21.73
C ALA A 185 -13.62 38.21 -22.58
N PRO A 186 -14.41 37.82 -23.61
CA PRO A 186 -15.11 38.78 -24.47
C PRO A 186 -16.12 39.63 -23.70
#